data_AF-A0AAW1U1P8-F1
#
_entry.id   AF-A0AAW1U1P8-F1
#
_cell.length_a   1.000
_cell.length_b   1.000
_cell.length_c   1.000
_cell.angle_alpha   90.00
_cell.angle_beta   90.00
_cell.angle_gamma   90.00
#
_symmetry.space_group_name_H-M   'P 1'
#
loop_
_entity.id
_entity.type
_entity.pdbx_description
1 polymer ?
#
loop_
_entity_poly.entity_id
_entity_poly.type
_entity_poly.pdbx_seq_one_letter_code
_entity_poly.pdbx_strand_id
1 'polypeptide(L)'
;MKFVRNCCRNRGVWLPIDTVMLPPSVLIESGVSLSRTLQEPGQFIVVSPKASTWRLSTGYVVSESVFLAPPAWLKTAHVSFDLLKDSCEPSMFSLDRLFISIMNDQRTSVEVLKQVIPIVAAIFSKEKPKRDIMRSLGITKFEILPPPEIPNARKKINLQITAITSVKCIG
;
A
#
# COMPACT_ATOMS: atom_id res chain seq x y z
N MET A 1 6.68 -0.38 24.42
CA MET A 1 7.59 -0.94 23.41
C MET A 1 8.98 -1.14 24.03
N LYS A 2 9.19 -2.26 24.74
CA LYS A 2 10.41 -2.49 25.57
C LYS A 2 11.46 -3.39 24.93
N PHE A 3 11.14 -4.10 23.84
CA PHE A 3 11.92 -5.25 23.41
C PHE A 3 12.87 -5.03 22.22
N VAL A 4 12.66 -4.03 21.35
CA VAL A 4 13.52 -3.83 20.16
C VAL A 4 13.77 -2.33 19.90
N ARG A 5 14.45 -1.61 20.80
CA ARG A 5 14.73 -0.17 20.62
C ARG A 5 15.56 0.14 19.36
N ASN A 6 16.43 -0.78 18.95
CA ASN A 6 17.41 -0.51 17.89
C ASN A 6 16.88 -0.67 16.45
N CYS A 7 15.67 -1.24 16.28
CA CYS A 7 15.05 -1.43 14.96
C CYS A 7 13.82 -0.53 14.75
N CYS A 8 13.46 0.26 15.77
CA CYS A 8 12.30 1.14 15.71
C CYS A 8 12.66 2.45 15.02
N ARG A 9 11.96 2.77 13.93
CA ARG A 9 11.98 4.13 13.35
C ARG A 9 10.90 4.97 14.04
N ASN A 10 11.18 6.24 14.30
CA ASN A 10 10.19 7.18 14.84
C ASN A 10 9.21 7.64 13.74
N ARG A 11 8.45 6.71 13.15
CA ARG A 11 7.48 6.89 12.06
C ARG A 11 6.27 5.96 12.25
N GLY A 12 5.16 6.24 11.56
CA GLY A 12 3.90 5.46 11.69
C GLY A 12 4.04 3.97 11.35
N VAL A 13 4.90 3.63 10.39
CA VAL A 13 5.41 2.28 10.16
C VAL A 13 6.79 2.17 10.83
N TRP A 14 6.77 1.76 12.10
CA TRP A 14 7.93 1.80 12.98
C TRP A 14 8.89 0.59 12.88
N LEU A 15 8.46 -0.50 12.25
CA LEU A 15 9.20 -1.77 12.17
C LEU A 15 9.05 -2.36 10.76
N PRO A 16 10.15 -2.75 10.09
CA PRO A 16 10.06 -3.60 8.90
C PRO A 16 9.26 -4.87 9.20
N ILE A 17 8.48 -5.33 8.22
CA ILE A 17 7.52 -6.45 8.36
C ILE A 17 8.17 -7.75 8.90
N ASP A 18 9.48 -7.93 8.69
CA ASP A 18 10.20 -9.17 9.03
C ASP A 18 11.12 -9.07 10.26
N THR A 19 10.91 -8.08 11.14
CA THR A 19 12.00 -7.69 12.05
C THR A 19 12.15 -8.60 13.27
N VAL A 20 11.10 -9.25 13.79
CA VAL A 20 11.26 -10.18 14.93
C VAL A 20 10.01 -11.02 15.16
N MET A 21 10.21 -12.31 15.50
CA MET A 21 9.15 -13.13 16.10
C MET A 21 9.15 -12.88 17.62
N LEU A 22 7.99 -12.50 18.16
CA LEU A 22 7.79 -12.35 19.60
C LEU A 22 7.07 -13.59 20.15
N PRO A 23 7.49 -14.11 21.32
CA PRO A 23 6.74 -15.17 21.99
C PRO A 23 5.29 -14.73 22.24
N PRO A 24 4.28 -15.59 21.99
CA PRO A 24 2.87 -15.24 22.21
C PRO A 24 2.56 -14.76 23.62
N SER A 25 3.24 -15.30 24.63
CA SER A 25 3.11 -14.89 26.04
C SER A 25 3.39 -13.40 26.22
N VAL A 26 4.46 -12.88 25.61
CA VAL A 26 4.85 -11.46 25.70
C VAL A 26 3.79 -10.54 25.11
N LEU A 27 3.11 -10.98 24.05
CA LEU A 27 2.00 -10.23 23.43
C LEU A 27 0.76 -10.22 24.31
N ILE A 28 0.41 -11.37 24.90
CA ILE A 28 -0.73 -11.51 25.81
C ILE A 28 -0.52 -10.66 27.07
N GLU A 29 0.67 -10.71 27.67
CA GLU A 29 1.05 -9.87 28.82
C GLU A 29 0.97 -8.37 28.51
N SER A 30 1.13 -8.00 27.23
CA SER A 30 0.98 -6.62 26.74
C SER A 30 -0.45 -6.26 26.36
N GLY A 31 -1.44 -7.13 26.60
CA GLY A 31 -2.86 -6.90 26.30
C GLY A 31 -3.25 -7.07 24.84
N VAL A 32 -2.41 -7.71 24.02
CA VAL A 32 -2.70 -7.95 22.59
C VAL A 32 -3.58 -9.19 22.45
N SER A 33 -4.68 -9.07 21.68
CA SER A 33 -5.52 -10.22 21.33
C SER A 33 -4.79 -11.15 20.37
N LEU A 34 -4.76 -12.44 20.68
CA LEU A 34 -4.04 -13.46 19.93
C LEU A 34 -4.96 -14.64 19.60
N SER A 35 -4.87 -15.13 18.37
CA SER A 35 -5.52 -16.36 17.92
C SER A 35 -4.48 -17.28 17.27
N ARG A 36 -4.73 -18.59 17.32
CA ARG A 36 -3.90 -19.61 16.67
C ARG A 36 -4.77 -20.65 16.00
N THR A 37 -4.27 -21.23 14.92
CA THR A 37 -4.89 -22.38 14.26
C THR A 37 -3.80 -23.28 13.68
N LEU A 38 -4.11 -24.58 13.58
CA LEU A 38 -3.33 -25.51 12.77
C LEU A 38 -3.97 -25.55 11.38
N GLN A 39 -3.17 -25.39 10.33
CA GLN A 39 -3.65 -25.48 8.95
C GLN A 39 -3.34 -26.88 8.42
N GLU A 40 -4.38 -27.62 8.06
CA GLU A 40 -4.28 -28.94 7.42
C GLU A 40 -4.30 -28.81 5.88
N PRO A 41 -3.79 -29.83 5.15
CA PRO A 41 -3.86 -29.84 3.69
C PRO A 41 -5.29 -29.63 3.16
N GLY A 42 -5.43 -28.74 2.17
CA GLY A 42 -6.73 -28.37 1.59
C GLY A 42 -7.48 -27.25 2.33
N GLN A 43 -6.97 -26.77 3.46
CA GLN A 43 -7.56 -25.63 4.17
C GLN A 43 -7.01 -24.28 3.69
N PHE A 44 -7.87 -23.27 3.74
CA PHE A 44 -7.52 -21.88 3.45
C PHE A 44 -7.45 -21.06 4.75
N ILE A 45 -6.45 -20.18 4.83
CA ILE A 45 -6.34 -19.19 5.89
C ILE A 45 -6.60 -17.81 5.30
N VAL A 46 -7.68 -17.17 5.73
CA VAL A 46 -8.02 -15.80 5.34
C VAL A 46 -7.52 -14.84 6.40
N VAL A 47 -6.70 -13.87 6.01
CA VAL A 47 -6.14 -12.86 6.90
C VAL A 47 -6.84 -11.53 6.65
N SER A 48 -7.52 -11.01 7.67
CA SER A 48 -8.17 -9.72 7.61
C SER A 48 -7.16 -8.57 7.47
N PRO A 49 -7.54 -7.45 6.82
CA PRO A 49 -6.68 -6.27 6.74
C PRO A 49 -6.19 -5.83 8.13
N LYS A 50 -4.91 -5.43 8.21
CA LYS A 50 -4.22 -5.00 9.45
C LYS A 50 -4.02 -6.08 10.52
N ALA A 51 -4.38 -7.33 10.26
CA ALA A 51 -4.02 -8.43 11.15
C ALA A 51 -2.54 -8.80 10.95
N SER A 52 -1.75 -8.77 12.02
CA SER A 52 -0.37 -9.27 12.02
C SER A 52 -0.38 -10.79 12.20
N THR A 53 0.28 -11.50 11.30
CA THR A 53 0.35 -12.97 11.33
C THR A 53 1.78 -13.47 11.25
N TRP A 54 2.07 -14.55 11.95
CA TRP A 54 3.29 -15.34 11.79
C TRP A 54 2.91 -16.80 11.58
N ARG A 55 3.80 -17.60 10.96
CA ARG A 55 3.54 -19.00 10.65
C ARG A 55 4.77 -19.85 10.97
N LEU A 56 4.55 -21.08 11.39
CA LEU A 56 5.57 -22.10 11.62
C LEU A 56 5.07 -23.42 11.04
N SER A 57 5.87 -24.04 10.19
CA SER A 57 5.56 -25.35 9.60
C SER A 57 5.98 -26.48 10.55
N THR A 58 5.10 -27.46 10.77
CA THR A 58 5.37 -28.66 11.58
C THR A 58 6.11 -29.77 10.82
N GLY A 59 6.34 -29.58 9.51
CA GLY A 59 7.02 -30.52 8.64
C GLY A 59 7.24 -29.93 7.24
N TYR A 60 7.48 -30.80 6.26
CA TYR A 60 7.55 -30.40 4.85
C TYR A 60 6.15 -29.97 4.36
N VAL A 61 6.05 -28.74 3.87
CA VAL A 61 4.79 -28.17 3.39
C VAL A 61 5.02 -27.38 2.12
N VAL A 62 4.04 -27.42 1.21
CA VAL A 62 3.95 -26.54 0.06
C VAL A 62 2.68 -25.72 0.24
N SER A 63 2.83 -24.39 0.26
CA SER A 63 1.71 -23.47 0.43
C SER A 63 1.86 -22.27 -0.49
N GLU A 64 0.74 -21.80 -1.04
CA GLU A 64 0.66 -20.57 -1.82
C GLU A 64 -0.06 -19.47 -1.02
N SER A 65 0.20 -18.20 -1.35
CA SER A 65 -0.47 -17.06 -0.73
C SER A 65 -0.69 -15.96 -1.76
N VAL A 66 -1.89 -15.38 -1.74
CA VAL A 66 -2.30 -14.31 -2.64
C VAL A 66 -2.95 -13.18 -1.86
N PHE A 67 -2.71 -11.94 -2.31
CA PHE A 67 -3.38 -10.76 -1.78
C PHE A 67 -4.69 -10.51 -2.53
N LEU A 68 -5.77 -10.32 -1.78
CA LEU A 68 -7.09 -10.00 -2.33
C LEU A 68 -7.47 -8.56 -1.97
N ALA A 69 -8.09 -7.86 -2.92
CA ALA A 69 -8.61 -6.51 -2.76
C ALA A 69 -10.11 -6.48 -3.13
N PRO A 70 -11.01 -6.97 -2.25
CA PRO A 70 -12.44 -6.93 -2.52
C PRO A 70 -12.94 -5.48 -2.62
N PRO A 71 -14.11 -5.20 -3.24
CA PRO A 71 -14.63 -3.83 -3.37
C PRO A 71 -14.67 -3.03 -2.06
N ALA A 72 -14.96 -3.70 -0.93
CA ALA A 72 -14.97 -3.09 0.39
C ALA A 72 -13.60 -2.50 0.81
N TRP A 73 -12.49 -3.05 0.31
CA TRP A 73 -11.13 -2.56 0.58
C TRP A 73 -10.92 -1.13 0.06
N LEU A 74 -11.55 -0.76 -1.07
CA LEU A 74 -11.40 0.56 -1.71
C LEU A 74 -11.77 1.71 -0.76
N LYS A 75 -12.74 1.49 0.14
CA LYS A 75 -13.16 2.48 1.16
C LYS A 75 -12.05 2.84 2.14
N THR A 76 -11.16 1.90 2.41
CA THR A 76 -10.09 2.05 3.42
C THR A 76 -8.69 2.16 2.80
N ALA A 77 -8.57 1.99 1.48
CA ALA A 77 -7.28 1.96 0.80
C ALA A 77 -6.46 3.25 1.02
N HIS A 78 -7.10 4.42 0.94
CA HIS A 78 -6.44 5.70 1.19
C HIS A 78 -5.75 5.77 2.55
N VAL A 79 -6.40 5.28 3.61
CA VAL A 79 -5.83 5.31 4.97
C VAL A 79 -4.50 4.54 5.05
N SER A 80 -4.42 3.40 4.37
CA SER A 80 -3.19 2.61 4.32
C SER A 80 -2.10 3.30 3.50
N PHE A 81 -2.45 3.93 2.39
CA PHE A 81 -1.49 4.63 1.53
C PHE A 81 -1.00 5.96 2.13
N ASP A 82 -1.87 6.68 2.84
CA ASP A 82 -1.50 7.88 3.59
C ASP A 82 -0.54 7.50 4.73
N LEU A 83 -0.81 6.40 5.46
CA LEU A 83 0.11 5.90 6.48
C LEU A 83 1.50 5.55 5.91
N LEU A 84 1.55 4.91 4.74
CA LEU A 84 2.83 4.62 4.05
C LEU A 84 3.55 5.91 3.68
N LYS A 85 2.83 6.88 3.11
CA LYS A 85 3.36 8.18 2.70
C LYS A 85 3.91 8.97 3.89
N ASP A 86 3.15 9.06 4.98
CA ASP A 86 3.54 9.75 6.22
C ASP A 86 4.74 9.06 6.88
N SER A 87 4.89 7.76 6.65
CA SER A 87 6.02 6.97 7.14
C SER A 87 7.22 6.98 6.19
N CYS A 88 7.14 7.70 5.07
CA CYS A 88 8.14 7.67 3.99
C CYS A 88 8.47 6.24 3.51
N GLU A 89 7.51 5.34 3.60
CA GLU A 89 7.65 3.96 3.12
C GLU A 89 7.16 3.86 1.67
N PRO A 90 7.90 3.16 0.80
CA PRO A 90 7.53 3.05 -0.60
C PRO A 90 6.25 2.20 -0.77
N SER A 91 5.34 2.66 -1.62
CA SER A 91 4.19 1.85 -2.02
C SER A 91 4.55 0.91 -3.18
N MET A 92 3.91 -0.26 -3.25
CA MET A 92 4.11 -1.21 -4.35
C MET A 92 3.54 -0.71 -5.69
N PHE A 93 2.53 0.17 -5.64
CA PHE A 93 1.87 0.77 -6.79
C PHE A 93 1.33 2.17 -6.46
N SER A 94 0.79 2.87 -7.46
CA SER A 94 0.08 4.15 -7.26
C SER A 94 -1.40 3.91 -7.03
N LEU A 95 -1.90 4.31 -5.85
CA LEU A 95 -3.32 4.19 -5.55
C LEU A 95 -4.19 5.06 -6.49
N ASP A 96 -3.74 6.27 -6.81
CA ASP A 96 -4.47 7.16 -7.71
C ASP A 96 -4.58 6.58 -9.13
N ARG A 97 -3.50 5.99 -9.65
CA ARG A 97 -3.54 5.31 -10.96
C ARG A 97 -4.46 4.11 -10.93
N LEU A 98 -4.52 3.35 -9.83
CA LEU A 98 -5.46 2.24 -9.69
C LEU A 98 -6.90 2.74 -9.86
N PHE A 99 -7.28 3.83 -9.18
CA PHE A 99 -8.62 4.39 -9.31
C PHE A 99 -8.95 4.89 -10.72
N ILE A 100 -7.99 5.56 -11.38
CA ILE A 100 -8.16 6.00 -12.77
C ILE A 100 -8.31 4.79 -13.71
N SER A 101 -7.52 3.73 -13.51
CA SER A 101 -7.64 2.50 -14.31
C SER A 101 -8.99 1.82 -14.11
N ILE A 102 -9.50 1.76 -12.88
CA ILE A 102 -10.84 1.20 -12.59
C ILE A 102 -11.94 2.01 -13.32
N MET A 103 -11.84 3.34 -13.32
CA MET A 103 -12.79 4.21 -14.03
C MET A 103 -12.77 4.01 -15.56
N ASN A 104 -11.60 3.67 -16.11
CA ASN A 104 -11.43 3.48 -17.56
C ASN A 104 -11.75 2.04 -18.02
N ASP A 105 -11.88 1.09 -17.10
CA ASP A 105 -12.22 -0.30 -17.43
C ASP A 105 -13.73 -0.49 -17.58
N GLN A 106 -14.16 -0.81 -18.81
CA GLN A 106 -15.56 -1.04 -19.17
C GLN A 106 -16.17 -2.26 -18.47
N ARG A 107 -15.34 -3.17 -17.92
CA ARG A 107 -15.79 -4.38 -17.22
C ARG A 107 -16.09 -4.12 -15.74
N THR A 108 -15.82 -2.92 -15.25
CA THR A 108 -16.02 -2.57 -13.84
C THR A 108 -17.51 -2.53 -13.49
N SER A 109 -17.89 -3.21 -12.41
CA SER A 109 -19.25 -3.16 -11.87
C SER A 109 -19.68 -1.75 -11.44
N VAL A 110 -20.98 -1.46 -11.57
CA VAL A 110 -21.56 -0.16 -11.20
C VAL A 110 -21.34 0.18 -9.72
N GLU A 111 -21.36 -0.82 -8.85
CA GLU A 111 -21.16 -0.70 -7.41
C GLU A 111 -19.74 -0.23 -7.06
N VAL A 112 -18.74 -0.68 -7.83
CA VAL A 112 -17.35 -0.23 -7.69
C VAL A 112 -17.20 1.19 -8.25
N LEU A 113 -17.77 1.47 -9.42
CA LEU A 113 -17.71 2.82 -10.01
C LEU A 113 -18.31 3.88 -9.08
N LYS A 114 -19.46 3.59 -8.45
CA LYS A 114 -20.08 4.48 -7.45
C LYS A 114 -19.14 4.83 -6.28
N GLN A 115 -18.26 3.90 -5.90
CA GLN A 115 -17.27 4.13 -4.84
C GLN A 115 -16.07 4.93 -5.34
N VAL A 116 -15.63 4.72 -6.58
CA VAL A 116 -14.41 5.32 -7.13
C VAL A 116 -14.62 6.72 -7.70
N ILE A 117 -15.79 7.02 -8.26
CA ILE A 117 -16.12 8.35 -8.81
C ILE A 117 -15.79 9.51 -7.85
N PRO A 118 -16.29 9.53 -6.58
CA PRO A 118 -16.01 10.64 -5.68
C PRO A 118 -14.51 10.76 -5.34
N ILE A 119 -13.80 9.63 -5.32
CA ILE A 119 -12.36 9.58 -5.07
C ILE A 119 -11.60 10.25 -6.23
N VAL A 120 -11.91 9.88 -7.47
CA VAL A 120 -11.26 10.44 -8.67
C VAL A 120 -11.60 11.92 -8.83
N ALA A 121 -12.83 12.32 -8.52
CA ALA A 121 -13.20 13.74 -8.48
C ALA A 121 -12.35 14.53 -7.46
N ALA A 122 -12.13 13.97 -6.27
CA ALA A 122 -11.28 14.60 -5.26
C ALA A 122 -9.80 14.69 -5.70
N ILE A 123 -9.28 13.68 -6.39
CA ILE A 123 -7.95 13.70 -7.01
C ILE A 123 -7.86 14.85 -8.02
N PHE A 124 -8.84 14.97 -8.91
CA PHE A 124 -8.87 16.03 -9.92
C PHE A 124 -8.87 17.43 -9.28
N SER A 125 -9.73 17.66 -8.29
CA SER A 125 -9.82 18.93 -7.56
C SER A 125 -8.52 19.30 -6.83
N LYS A 126 -7.72 18.32 -6.42
CA LYS A 126 -6.40 18.54 -5.79
C LYS A 126 -5.28 18.78 -6.80
N GLU A 127 -5.30 18.09 -7.95
CA GLU A 127 -4.22 18.15 -8.94
C GLU A 127 -4.32 19.38 -9.86
N LYS A 128 -5.52 19.82 -10.22
CA LYS A 128 -5.74 20.99 -11.06
C LYS A 128 -5.05 22.27 -10.53
N PRO A 129 -5.28 22.73 -9.28
CA PRO A 129 -4.66 23.95 -8.79
C PRO A 129 -3.14 23.85 -8.69
N LYS A 130 -2.60 22.66 -8.40
CA LYS A 130 -1.14 22.45 -8.39
C LYS A 130 -0.54 22.63 -9.77
N ARG A 131 -1.21 22.15 -10.82
CA ARG A 131 -0.79 22.36 -12.21
C ARG A 131 -0.87 23.83 -12.61
N ASP A 132 -1.87 24.56 -12.13
CA ASP A 132 -1.99 26.00 -12.36
C ASP A 132 -0.84 26.77 -11.68
N ILE A 133 -0.48 26.40 -10.45
CA ILE A 133 0.69 26.94 -9.75
C ILE A 133 1.99 26.62 -10.50
N MET A 134 2.16 25.39 -11.00
CA MET A 134 3.34 25.02 -11.78
C MET A 134 3.48 25.89 -13.04
N ARG A 135 2.36 26.20 -13.70
CA ARG A 135 2.34 27.10 -14.86
C ARG A 135 2.71 28.53 -14.49
N SER A 136 2.20 29.05 -13.36
CA SER A 136 2.55 30.40 -12.91
C SER A 136 4.02 30.54 -12.50
N LEU A 137 4.65 29.44 -12.06
CA LEU A 137 6.09 29.36 -11.79
C LEU A 137 6.97 29.24 -13.06
N GLY A 138 6.39 29.33 -14.26
CA GLY A 138 7.13 29.33 -15.52
C GLY A 138 7.46 27.94 -16.07
N ILE A 139 6.84 26.87 -15.56
CA ILE A 139 6.98 25.53 -16.13
C ILE A 139 6.12 25.45 -17.40
N THR A 140 6.79 25.48 -18.56
CA THR A 140 6.16 25.55 -19.89
C THR A 140 6.19 24.23 -20.67
N LYS A 141 7.15 23.35 -20.37
CA LYS A 141 7.30 22.04 -21.04
C LYS A 141 6.56 20.97 -20.24
N PHE A 142 5.72 20.21 -20.94
CA PHE A 142 4.98 19.07 -20.38
C PHE A 142 5.15 17.85 -21.28
N GLU A 143 5.32 16.70 -20.66
CA GLU A 143 5.42 15.41 -21.34
C GLU A 143 4.49 14.42 -20.67
N ILE A 144 3.80 13.58 -21.47
CA ILE A 144 3.01 12.48 -20.95
C ILE A 144 3.95 11.29 -20.77
N LEU A 145 4.22 10.95 -19.52
CA LEU A 145 5.00 9.76 -19.22
C LEU A 145 4.13 8.50 -19.35
N PRO A 146 4.69 7.40 -19.88
CA PRO A 146 4.02 6.11 -19.84
C PRO A 146 3.78 5.67 -18.39
N PRO A 147 2.85 4.74 -18.14
CA PRO A 147 2.71 4.12 -16.83
C PRO A 147 4.08 3.60 -16.36
N PRO A 148 4.44 3.76 -15.07
CA PRO A 148 5.69 3.22 -14.57
C PRO A 148 5.71 1.71 -14.80
N GLU A 149 6.72 1.22 -15.52
CA GLU A 149 6.97 -0.22 -15.64
C GLU A 149 7.16 -0.81 -14.24
N ILE A 150 6.63 -2.03 -14.02
CA ILE A 150 6.87 -2.76 -12.77
C ILE A 150 8.39 -2.87 -12.63
N PRO A 151 9.01 -2.29 -11.57
CA PRO A 151 10.45 -2.29 -11.47
C PRO A 151 10.93 -3.74 -11.39
N ASN A 152 11.85 -4.12 -12.28
CA ASN A 152 12.69 -5.30 -12.08
C ASN A 152 13.28 -5.22 -10.67
N ALA A 153 13.25 -6.34 -9.93
CA ALA A 153 13.52 -6.42 -8.48
C ALA A 153 14.81 -5.71 -7.98
N ARG A 154 15.73 -5.38 -8.89
CA ARG A 154 17.00 -4.66 -8.64
C ARG A 154 16.91 -3.12 -8.63
N LYS A 155 15.82 -2.49 -9.11
CA LYS A 155 15.68 -1.00 -9.16
C LYS A 155 14.86 -0.41 -7.99
N LYS A 156 14.99 -1.00 -6.79
CA LYS A 156 14.13 -0.68 -5.62
C LYS A 156 14.43 0.63 -4.88
N ILE A 157 15.41 1.45 -5.28
CA ILE A 157 15.98 2.44 -4.34
C ILE A 157 15.39 3.86 -4.44
N ASN A 158 14.59 4.22 -5.47
CA ASN A 158 14.09 5.61 -5.59
C ASN A 158 12.66 5.74 -6.14
N LEU A 159 11.77 4.80 -5.86
CA LEU A 159 10.33 5.03 -6.07
C LEU A 159 9.75 5.81 -4.87
N GLN A 160 10.31 7.00 -4.62
CA GLN A 160 9.61 7.99 -3.79
C GLN A 160 8.38 8.44 -4.58
N ILE A 161 7.22 7.93 -4.15
CA ILE A 161 5.89 8.44 -4.49
C ILE A 161 5.58 8.33 -5.99
N THR A 162 4.75 7.34 -6.37
CA THR A 162 4.20 7.25 -7.72
C THR A 162 3.15 8.35 -7.93
N ALA A 163 3.64 9.56 -8.23
CA ALA A 163 2.83 10.76 -8.39
C ALA A 163 2.08 10.78 -9.74
N ILE A 164 0.92 11.43 -9.77
CA ILE A 164 0.18 11.72 -11.01
C ILE A 164 0.93 12.75 -11.86
N THR A 165 1.58 13.70 -11.21
CA THR A 165 2.37 14.77 -11.82
C THR A 165 3.72 14.85 -11.12
N SER A 166 4.82 14.83 -11.86
CA SER A 166 6.18 15.04 -11.34
C SER A 166 6.91 16.12 -12.15
N VAL A 167 7.87 16.80 -11.51
CA VAL A 167 8.71 17.81 -12.14
C VAL A 167 10.15 17.29 -12.17
N LYS A 168 10.80 17.39 -13.33
CA LYS A 168 12.19 17.01 -13.53
C LYS A 168 12.93 18.15 -14.22
N CYS A 169 14.09 18.53 -13.70
CA CYS A 169 14.97 19.50 -14.36
C CYS A 169 15.76 18.79 -15.48
N ILE A 170 15.88 19.46 -16.62
CA ILE A 170 16.75 19.04 -17.73
C ILE A 170 18.06 19.81 -17.52
N GLY A 171 19.10 19.10 -17.09
CA GLY A 171 20.47 19.60 -17.00
C GLY A 171 21.30 19.11 -18.16
#